data_AF-A0A5R8LL81-F1
#
_entry.id   AF-A0A5R8LL81-F1
#
_cell.length_a   1.000
_cell.length_b   1.000
_cell.length_c   1.000
_cell.angle_alpha   90.00
_cell.angle_beta   90.00
_cell.angle_gamma   90.00
#
_symmetry.space_group_name_H-M   'P 1'
#
loop_
_entity.id
_entity.type
_entity.pdbx_description
1 polymer ?
#
loop_
_entity_poly.entity_id
_entity_poly.type
_entity_poly.pdbx_seq_one_letter_code
_entity_poly.pdbx_strand_id
1 'polypeptide(L)'
;MTVKVTKDIAYGDAPLQKLDFYEPDKPNGAAILDIHGGGWFRGEKNKEGSMAERFAALGYAVAVPNYRLAPEAFFPAARDDVLAAFSWLRDHVETKKLGVFGSSAGGSLSVDVGLAEGVPMVSWSGIFDIQQWFAAHPNVVAQPDTKTDFVNTASAKIDQGGRNDPFYKWFILNYVDADETKFPQVEPFERLTAQAGPMYLANSQEEIIPVSGIYQLGQAAATFGVPVTLQVIPGGQHAEGYLAEAWPGTVAFLAQHLLKGSN
;
A
#
# COMPACT_ATOMS: atom_id res chain seq x y z
N MET A 1 22.17 -14.37 -2.76
CA MET A 1 21.00 -15.28 -2.75
C MET A 1 20.41 -15.19 -4.14
N THR A 2 19.99 -16.31 -4.71
CA THR A 2 19.25 -16.30 -5.97
C THR A 2 17.77 -16.15 -5.57
N VAL A 3 17.01 -15.36 -6.33
CA VAL A 3 15.55 -15.28 -6.19
C VAL A 3 15.00 -15.71 -7.54
N LYS A 4 14.15 -16.74 -7.54
CA LYS A 4 13.48 -17.15 -8.77
C LYS A 4 12.30 -16.22 -8.98
N VAL A 5 12.24 -15.58 -10.13
CA VAL A 5 11.16 -14.66 -10.49
C VAL A 5 10.36 -15.23 -11.64
N THR A 6 9.08 -15.48 -11.42
CA THR A 6 8.12 -15.83 -12.47
C THR A 6 7.30 -14.60 -12.79
N LYS A 7 7.41 -14.11 -14.03
CA LYS A 7 6.81 -12.83 -14.43
C LYS A 7 5.47 -12.98 -15.14
N ASP A 8 4.68 -11.92 -15.07
CA ASP A 8 3.46 -11.69 -15.85
C ASP A 8 2.40 -12.80 -15.70
N ILE A 9 2.29 -13.34 -14.49
CA ILE A 9 1.26 -14.32 -14.14
C ILE A 9 -0.09 -13.61 -14.09
N ALA A 10 -1.04 -14.06 -14.91
CA ALA A 10 -2.40 -13.54 -14.88
C ALA A 10 -3.12 -14.00 -13.61
N TYR A 11 -3.77 -13.07 -12.92
CA TYR A 11 -4.68 -13.36 -11.80
C TYR A 11 -6.13 -12.92 -12.10
N GLY A 12 -6.37 -12.34 -13.28
CA GLY A 12 -7.69 -11.95 -13.79
C GLY A 12 -7.66 -11.71 -15.30
N ASP A 13 -8.78 -11.23 -15.86
CA ASP A 13 -8.99 -11.10 -17.31
C ASP A 13 -8.46 -9.78 -17.90
N ALA A 14 -8.36 -8.73 -17.10
CA ALA A 14 -7.91 -7.43 -17.59
C ALA A 14 -6.38 -7.45 -17.89
N PRO A 15 -5.90 -6.69 -18.88
CA PRO A 15 -4.48 -6.68 -19.25
C PRO A 15 -3.52 -6.35 -18.08
N LEU A 16 -3.97 -5.51 -17.14
CA LEU A 16 -3.23 -5.14 -15.93
C LEU A 16 -3.41 -6.11 -14.75
N GLN A 17 -4.29 -7.11 -14.84
CA GLN A 17 -4.45 -8.12 -13.79
C GLN A 17 -3.37 -9.21 -13.89
N LYS A 18 -2.12 -8.75 -13.77
CA LYS A 18 -0.91 -9.57 -13.80
C LYS A 18 -0.02 -9.28 -12.60
N LEU A 19 0.70 -10.28 -12.14
CA LEU A 19 1.67 -10.17 -11.05
C LEU A 19 2.99 -10.84 -11.39
N ASP A 20 4.05 -10.41 -10.69
CA ASP A 20 5.32 -11.12 -10.64
C ASP A 20 5.43 -11.84 -9.30
N PHE A 21 5.90 -13.09 -9.33
CA PHE A 21 6.07 -13.92 -8.15
C PHE A 21 7.55 -14.21 -7.90
N TYR A 22 8.01 -13.82 -6.71
CA TYR A 22 9.39 -13.93 -6.26
C TYR A 22 9.48 -15.06 -5.23
N GLU A 23 10.18 -16.12 -5.58
CA GLU A 23 10.40 -17.29 -4.77
C GLU A 23 11.81 -17.25 -4.15
N PRO A 24 11.92 -17.20 -2.81
CA PRO A 24 13.21 -17.18 -2.14
C PRO A 24 13.87 -18.57 -2.14
N ASP A 25 15.20 -18.63 -2.32
CA ASP A 25 15.96 -19.89 -2.21
C ASP A 25 15.78 -20.60 -0.86
N LYS A 26 15.56 -19.82 0.22
CA LYS A 26 15.38 -20.29 1.59
C LYS A 26 14.08 -19.75 2.16
N PRO A 27 12.93 -20.40 1.90
CA PRO A 27 11.64 -19.91 2.37
C PRO A 27 11.57 -19.93 3.90
N ASN A 28 11.07 -18.84 4.48
CA ASN A 28 10.80 -18.70 5.92
C ASN A 28 9.38 -19.19 6.29
N GLY A 29 8.62 -19.67 5.30
CA GLY A 29 7.26 -20.19 5.47
C GLY A 29 6.18 -19.11 5.55
N ALA A 30 6.44 -17.89 5.09
CA ALA A 30 5.45 -16.82 4.96
C ALA A 30 5.48 -16.17 3.57
N ALA A 31 4.38 -15.53 3.18
CA ALA A 31 4.28 -14.81 1.92
C ALA A 31 3.70 -13.40 2.10
N ILE A 32 4.10 -12.49 1.21
CA ILE A 32 3.72 -11.07 1.22
C ILE A 32 3.12 -10.70 -0.13
N LEU A 33 1.98 -10.01 -0.11
CA LEU A 33 1.52 -9.24 -1.27
C LEU A 33 2.13 -7.82 -1.17
N ASP A 34 2.91 -7.42 -2.16
CA ASP A 34 3.64 -6.14 -2.20
C ASP A 34 3.00 -5.22 -3.26
N ILE A 35 2.26 -4.20 -2.81
CA ILE A 35 1.39 -3.38 -3.65
C ILE A 35 2.04 -2.03 -3.94
N HIS A 36 2.24 -1.76 -5.24
CA HIS A 36 2.87 -0.53 -5.70
C HIS A 36 2.02 0.73 -5.48
N GLY A 37 2.69 1.86 -5.32
CA GLY A 37 2.09 3.19 -5.27
C GLY A 37 1.72 3.75 -6.64
N GLY A 38 1.45 5.06 -6.71
CA GLY A 38 1.18 5.76 -7.99
C GLY A 38 -0.15 6.50 -8.08
N GLY A 39 -0.79 6.80 -6.94
CA GLY A 39 -2.02 7.59 -6.91
C GLY A 39 -3.19 6.96 -7.66
N TRP A 40 -3.18 5.63 -7.85
CA TRP A 40 -4.16 4.86 -8.61
C TRP A 40 -4.29 5.21 -10.10
N PHE A 41 -3.48 6.12 -10.65
CA PHE A 41 -3.52 6.52 -12.07
C PHE A 41 -2.26 6.11 -12.85
N ARG A 42 -1.27 5.54 -12.16
CA ARG A 42 -0.02 5.03 -12.72
C ARG A 42 0.61 4.02 -11.77
N GLY A 43 1.78 3.54 -12.16
CA GLY A 43 2.56 2.56 -11.39
C GLY A 43 2.58 1.23 -12.11
N GLU A 44 3.54 0.40 -11.73
CA GLU A 44 3.68 -0.94 -12.29
C GLU A 44 4.50 -1.81 -11.33
N LYS A 45 4.21 -3.12 -11.32
CA LYS A 45 4.91 -4.15 -10.53
C LYS A 45 6.43 -4.15 -10.72
N ASN A 46 6.92 -3.74 -11.90
CA ASN A 46 8.35 -3.70 -12.18
C ASN A 46 9.11 -2.70 -11.29
N LYS A 47 8.42 -1.66 -10.78
CA LYS A 47 9.02 -0.65 -9.91
C LYS A 47 9.26 -1.15 -8.48
N GLU A 48 8.53 -2.17 -8.05
CA GLU A 48 8.66 -2.79 -6.72
C GLU A 48 9.68 -3.94 -6.69
N GLY A 49 10.36 -4.24 -7.81
CA GLY A 49 11.29 -5.37 -7.87
C GLY A 49 12.37 -5.32 -6.80
N SER A 50 12.88 -4.13 -6.45
CA SER A 50 13.86 -3.97 -5.37
C SER A 50 13.26 -4.22 -3.97
N MET A 51 11.99 -3.89 -3.74
CA MET A 51 11.32 -4.17 -2.48
C MET A 51 11.02 -5.66 -2.35
N ALA A 52 10.49 -6.28 -3.41
CA ALA A 52 10.26 -7.71 -3.49
C ALA A 52 11.54 -8.53 -3.27
N GLU A 53 12.67 -8.13 -3.85
CA GLU A 53 13.96 -8.76 -3.61
C GLU A 53 14.43 -8.63 -2.15
N ARG A 54 14.16 -7.49 -1.49
CA ARG A 54 14.49 -7.30 -0.06
C ARG A 54 13.67 -8.24 0.83
N PHE A 55 12.38 -8.40 0.56
CA PHE A 55 11.53 -9.37 1.26
C PHE A 55 11.96 -10.82 0.95
N ALA A 56 12.23 -11.15 -0.30
CA ALA A 56 12.71 -12.48 -0.69
C ALA A 56 14.05 -12.82 -0.05
N ALA A 57 14.95 -11.85 0.14
CA ALA A 57 16.20 -12.05 0.88
C ALA A 57 15.99 -12.39 2.37
N LEU A 58 14.83 -12.05 2.94
CA LEU A 58 14.40 -12.46 4.29
C LEU A 58 13.63 -13.79 4.31
N GLY A 59 13.48 -14.43 3.15
CA GLY A 59 12.82 -15.71 2.98
C GLY A 59 11.31 -15.65 2.74
N TYR A 60 10.72 -14.47 2.54
CA TYR A 60 9.31 -14.38 2.17
C TYR A 60 9.11 -14.71 0.69
N ALA A 61 8.06 -15.48 0.36
CA ALA A 61 7.56 -15.48 -1.02
C ALA A 61 6.82 -14.16 -1.27
N VAL A 62 6.99 -13.53 -2.43
CA VAL A 62 6.41 -12.20 -2.69
C VAL A 62 5.63 -12.20 -3.98
N ALA A 63 4.37 -11.78 -3.93
CA ALA A 63 3.57 -11.49 -5.11
C ALA A 63 3.47 -9.98 -5.29
N VAL A 64 3.82 -9.47 -6.46
CA VAL A 64 3.79 -8.05 -6.81
C VAL A 64 2.78 -7.84 -7.94
N PRO A 65 1.53 -7.41 -7.64
CA PRO A 65 0.52 -7.21 -8.65
C PRO A 65 0.62 -5.83 -9.30
N ASN A 66 0.31 -5.76 -10.59
CA ASN A 66 -0.32 -4.58 -11.17
C ASN A 66 -1.80 -4.56 -10.73
N TYR A 67 -2.46 -3.41 -10.82
CA TYR A 67 -3.92 -3.27 -10.71
C TYR A 67 -4.42 -2.29 -11.78
N ARG A 68 -5.72 -2.30 -12.10
CA ARG A 68 -6.30 -1.36 -13.06
C ARG A 68 -6.22 0.08 -12.55
N LEU A 69 -5.94 1.00 -13.45
CA LEU A 69 -5.60 2.39 -13.14
C LEU A 69 -6.66 3.35 -13.72
N ALA A 70 -6.85 4.48 -13.04
CA ALA A 70 -7.64 5.59 -13.55
C ALA A 70 -6.85 6.38 -14.62
N PRO A 71 -7.51 6.97 -15.62
CA PRO A 71 -8.98 7.06 -15.78
C PRO A 71 -9.63 5.85 -16.47
N GLU A 72 -8.87 4.83 -16.90
CA GLU A 72 -9.42 3.66 -17.58
C GLU A 72 -10.29 2.79 -16.65
N ALA A 73 -9.99 2.77 -15.36
CA ALA A 73 -10.81 2.15 -14.33
C ALA A 73 -10.74 2.93 -13.01
N PHE A 74 -11.88 3.41 -12.56
CA PHE A 74 -12.03 4.15 -11.30
C PHE A 74 -12.26 3.22 -10.11
N PHE A 75 -12.26 3.77 -8.89
CA PHE A 75 -12.72 3.05 -7.70
C PHE A 75 -14.09 2.36 -7.96
N PRO A 76 -14.26 1.07 -7.58
CA PRO A 76 -13.38 0.25 -6.73
C PRO A 76 -12.39 -0.65 -7.49
N ALA A 77 -12.14 -0.45 -8.78
CA ALA A 77 -11.40 -1.40 -9.62
C ALA A 77 -10.02 -1.81 -9.06
N ALA A 78 -9.20 -0.86 -8.63
CA ALA A 78 -7.88 -1.15 -8.05
C ALA A 78 -7.98 -1.95 -6.74
N ARG A 79 -8.98 -1.64 -5.90
CA ARG A 79 -9.25 -2.37 -4.64
C ARG A 79 -9.67 -3.81 -4.92
N ASP A 80 -10.59 -4.01 -5.86
CA ASP A 80 -11.06 -5.34 -6.23
C ASP A 80 -9.91 -6.19 -6.82
N ASP A 81 -9.02 -5.56 -7.59
CA ASP A 81 -7.88 -6.20 -8.20
C ASP A 81 -6.85 -6.69 -7.17
N VAL A 82 -6.49 -5.89 -6.17
CA VAL A 82 -5.54 -6.33 -5.14
C VAL A 82 -6.11 -7.40 -4.22
N LEU A 83 -7.44 -7.41 -3.99
CA LEU A 83 -8.11 -8.50 -3.28
C LEU A 83 -8.08 -9.80 -4.09
N ALA A 84 -8.30 -9.72 -5.41
CA ALA A 84 -8.16 -10.86 -6.31
C ALA A 84 -6.71 -11.38 -6.35
N ALA A 85 -5.72 -10.47 -6.42
CA ALA A 85 -4.30 -10.83 -6.36
C ALA A 85 -3.91 -11.48 -5.01
N PHE A 86 -4.48 -11.01 -3.90
CA PHE A 86 -4.29 -11.64 -2.61
C PHE A 86 -4.89 -13.06 -2.57
N SER A 87 -6.08 -13.25 -3.13
CA SER A 87 -6.67 -14.59 -3.25
C SER A 87 -5.80 -15.50 -4.10
N TRP A 88 -5.27 -15.00 -5.23
CA TRP A 88 -4.30 -15.75 -6.03
C TRP A 88 -3.09 -16.17 -5.20
N LEU A 89 -2.49 -15.24 -4.42
CA LEU A 89 -1.34 -15.56 -3.57
C LEU A 89 -1.67 -16.64 -2.55
N ARG A 90 -2.83 -16.52 -1.87
CA ARG A 90 -3.31 -17.48 -0.87
C ARG A 90 -3.51 -18.89 -1.43
N ASP A 91 -3.94 -18.99 -2.68
CA ASP A 91 -4.19 -20.27 -3.35
C ASP A 91 -2.91 -20.85 -3.96
N HIS A 92 -1.94 -20.00 -4.30
CA HIS A 92 -0.68 -20.39 -4.92
C HIS A 92 0.38 -20.89 -3.93
N VAL A 93 0.36 -20.41 -2.68
CA VAL A 93 1.34 -20.80 -1.65
C VAL A 93 0.75 -21.80 -0.66
N GLU A 94 1.58 -22.74 -0.19
CA GLU A 94 1.15 -23.74 0.79
C GLU A 94 0.94 -23.16 2.20
N THR A 95 1.60 -22.05 2.51
CA THR A 95 1.52 -21.42 3.83
C THR A 95 0.24 -20.61 4.04
N LYS A 96 -0.20 -20.51 5.30
CA LYS A 96 -1.28 -19.60 5.72
C LYS A 96 -0.78 -18.34 6.42
N LYS A 97 0.55 -18.19 6.53
CA LYS A 97 1.21 -16.99 7.08
C LYS A 97 1.35 -15.95 5.98
N LEU A 98 0.26 -15.23 5.72
CA LEU A 98 0.18 -14.22 4.68
C LEU A 98 0.16 -12.83 5.31
N GLY A 99 0.89 -11.90 4.72
CA GLY A 99 0.82 -10.47 5.05
C GLY A 99 0.71 -9.63 3.79
N VAL A 100 0.50 -8.34 3.99
CA VAL A 100 0.43 -7.37 2.90
C VAL A 100 1.26 -6.14 3.23
N PHE A 101 1.98 -5.66 2.24
CA PHE A 101 2.76 -4.43 2.27
C PHE A 101 2.32 -3.54 1.12
N GLY A 102 2.36 -2.23 1.32
CA GLY A 102 2.21 -1.30 0.21
C GLY A 102 2.65 0.11 0.54
N SER A 103 2.90 0.86 -0.51
CA SER A 103 3.43 2.22 -0.49
C SER A 103 2.47 3.20 -1.15
N SER A 104 2.26 4.39 -0.58
CA SER A 104 1.40 5.45 -1.13
C SER A 104 -0.04 4.96 -1.34
N ALA A 105 -0.61 5.11 -2.54
CA ALA A 105 -1.86 4.46 -2.96
C ALA A 105 -1.89 2.94 -2.67
N GLY A 106 -0.75 2.25 -2.82
CA GLY A 106 -0.58 0.86 -2.45
C GLY A 106 -0.64 0.62 -0.94
N GLY A 107 -0.25 1.60 -0.11
CA GLY A 107 -0.40 1.57 1.34
C GLY A 107 -1.87 1.69 1.78
N SER A 108 -2.68 2.48 1.06
CA SER A 108 -4.15 2.43 1.24
C SER A 108 -4.73 1.07 0.88
N LEU A 109 -4.30 0.52 -0.26
CA LEU A 109 -4.74 -0.79 -0.75
C LEU A 109 -4.27 -1.95 0.15
N SER A 110 -3.10 -1.84 0.78
CA SER A 110 -2.62 -2.85 1.73
C SER A 110 -3.48 -2.89 2.99
N VAL A 111 -3.95 -1.72 3.46
CA VAL A 111 -4.94 -1.65 4.54
C VAL A 111 -6.25 -2.29 4.12
N ASP A 112 -6.75 -2.01 2.91
CA ASP A 112 -7.98 -2.64 2.41
C ASP A 112 -7.89 -4.18 2.41
N VAL A 113 -6.78 -4.75 1.93
CA VAL A 113 -6.52 -6.19 1.97
C VAL A 113 -6.44 -6.70 3.40
N GLY A 114 -5.68 -6.02 4.26
CA GLY A 114 -5.50 -6.44 5.65
C GLY A 114 -6.79 -6.43 6.47
N LEU A 115 -7.70 -5.48 6.21
CA LEU A 115 -9.01 -5.42 6.83
C LEU A 115 -9.94 -6.53 6.32
N ALA A 116 -9.95 -6.78 5.01
CA ALA A 116 -10.80 -7.80 4.40
C ALA A 116 -10.40 -9.23 4.79
N GLU A 117 -9.09 -9.49 4.89
CA GLU A 117 -8.54 -10.84 5.04
C GLU A 117 -8.06 -11.13 6.48
N GLY A 118 -8.08 -10.13 7.37
CA GLY A 118 -7.65 -10.28 8.76
C GLY A 118 -6.16 -10.57 8.92
N VAL A 119 -5.34 -10.09 7.99
CA VAL A 119 -3.89 -10.38 7.93
C VAL A 119 -3.03 -9.19 8.38
N PRO A 120 -1.80 -9.43 8.87
CA PRO A 120 -0.87 -8.34 9.19
C PRO A 120 -0.63 -7.43 7.98
N MET A 121 -0.79 -6.12 8.19
CA MET A 121 -0.70 -5.14 7.12
C MET A 121 0.32 -4.04 7.43
N VAL A 122 1.11 -3.69 6.42
CA VAL A 122 2.07 -2.61 6.46
C VAL A 122 1.68 -1.57 5.42
N SER A 123 1.55 -0.31 5.86
CA SER A 123 1.26 0.82 5.00
C SER A 123 2.33 1.90 5.20
N TRP A 124 3.01 2.24 4.11
CA TRP A 124 3.89 3.40 4.02
C TRP A 124 3.18 4.51 3.25
N SER A 125 3.00 5.68 3.86
CA SER A 125 2.36 6.85 3.25
C SER A 125 0.94 6.60 2.74
N GLY A 126 0.15 5.84 3.52
CA GLY A 126 -1.23 5.51 3.16
C GLY A 126 -2.18 6.69 3.30
N ILE A 127 -3.17 6.76 2.43
CA ILE A 127 -4.18 7.82 2.35
C ILE A 127 -5.45 7.33 3.07
N PHE A 128 -5.81 7.99 4.17
CA PHE A 128 -6.90 7.51 5.05
C PHE A 128 -7.91 8.58 5.49
N ASP A 129 -7.59 9.87 5.41
CA ASP A 129 -8.38 10.99 5.94
C ASP A 129 -8.85 11.98 4.85
N ILE A 130 -9.23 11.44 3.69
CA ILE A 130 -9.70 12.18 2.52
C ILE A 130 -10.83 13.16 2.88
N GLN A 131 -11.89 12.71 3.56
CA GLN A 131 -13.07 13.53 3.87
C GLN A 131 -12.69 14.72 4.74
N GLN A 132 -11.91 14.48 5.81
CA GLN A 132 -11.46 15.53 6.71
C GLN A 132 -10.55 16.52 5.97
N TRP A 133 -9.62 16.01 5.16
CA TRP A 133 -8.72 16.86 4.40
C TRP A 133 -9.49 17.73 3.38
N PHE A 134 -10.44 17.17 2.64
CA PHE A 134 -11.25 17.92 1.67
C PHE A 134 -12.07 19.03 2.36
N ALA A 135 -12.68 18.73 3.50
CA ALA A 135 -13.42 19.71 4.29
C ALA A 135 -12.54 20.86 4.81
N ALA A 136 -11.27 20.56 5.17
CA ALA A 136 -10.31 21.55 5.63
C ALA A 136 -9.68 22.39 4.49
N HIS A 137 -9.77 21.93 3.24
CA HIS A 137 -9.11 22.56 2.08
C HIS A 137 -10.09 22.88 0.92
N PRO A 138 -11.20 23.61 1.17
CA PRO A 138 -12.20 23.87 0.14
C PRO A 138 -11.65 24.71 -1.02
N ASN A 139 -10.66 25.58 -0.74
CA ASN A 139 -10.10 26.52 -1.71
C ASN A 139 -8.94 25.95 -2.54
N VAL A 140 -8.48 24.72 -2.26
CA VAL A 140 -7.45 24.08 -3.07
C VAL A 140 -8.05 23.66 -4.40
N VAL A 141 -7.43 24.07 -5.51
CA VAL A 141 -7.82 23.68 -6.87
C VAL A 141 -6.98 22.46 -7.26
N ALA A 142 -7.65 21.39 -7.68
CA ALA A 142 -6.99 20.16 -8.16
C ALA A 142 -6.18 20.43 -9.43
N GLN A 143 -4.90 20.03 -9.44
CA GLN A 143 -4.03 20.14 -10.61
C GLN A 143 -3.12 18.90 -10.74
N PRO A 144 -2.97 18.31 -11.93
CA PRO A 144 -2.01 17.23 -12.14
C PRO A 144 -0.58 17.74 -11.90
N ASP A 145 0.31 16.87 -11.43
CA ASP A 145 1.71 17.26 -11.28
C ASP A 145 2.41 17.33 -12.64
N THR A 146 2.95 18.51 -12.93
CA THR A 146 3.72 18.78 -14.16
C THR A 146 5.23 18.79 -13.93
N LYS A 147 5.70 18.55 -12.69
CA LYS A 147 7.09 18.81 -12.28
C LYS A 147 8.02 17.60 -12.36
N THR A 148 7.50 16.38 -12.35
CA THR A 148 8.34 15.18 -12.25
C THR A 148 8.09 14.22 -13.40
N ASP A 149 9.15 13.73 -14.04
CA ASP A 149 9.07 12.58 -14.95
C ASP A 149 8.91 11.30 -14.13
N PHE A 150 7.70 11.08 -13.67
CA PHE A 150 7.34 9.92 -12.85
C PHE A 150 7.40 8.60 -13.61
N VAL A 151 7.36 8.62 -14.94
CA VAL A 151 7.36 7.41 -15.76
C VAL A 151 8.75 6.79 -15.70
N ASN A 152 9.79 7.59 -15.92
CA ASN A 152 11.18 7.10 -16.03
C ASN A 152 11.98 7.17 -14.72
N THR A 153 11.42 7.74 -13.66
CA THR A 153 12.10 7.84 -12.35
C THR A 153 11.75 6.65 -11.46
N ALA A 154 12.77 5.99 -10.90
CA ALA A 154 12.60 4.94 -9.89
C ALA A 154 11.89 5.50 -8.65
N SER A 155 10.99 4.73 -8.01
CA SER A 155 10.13 5.20 -6.90
C SER A 155 10.88 5.98 -5.82
N ALA A 156 12.00 5.46 -5.32
CA ALA A 156 12.84 6.10 -4.30
C ALA A 156 13.54 7.40 -4.75
N LYS A 157 13.51 7.75 -6.04
CA LYS A 157 14.13 8.97 -6.60
C LYS A 157 13.09 9.99 -7.06
N ILE A 158 11.80 9.68 -6.90
CA ILE A 158 10.73 10.59 -7.23
C ILE A 158 10.65 11.63 -6.12
N ASP A 159 10.89 12.90 -6.43
CA ASP A 159 10.72 13.99 -5.47
C ASP A 159 9.22 14.23 -5.23
N GLN A 160 8.67 13.47 -4.29
CA GLN A 160 7.37 13.71 -3.66
C GLN A 160 7.54 14.35 -2.28
N GLY A 161 8.69 14.98 -2.08
CA GLY A 161 9.05 15.73 -0.90
C GLY A 161 8.18 16.98 -0.75
N GLY A 162 7.76 17.26 0.47
CA GLY A 162 7.01 18.47 0.74
C GLY A 162 5.54 18.37 0.34
N ARG A 163 4.79 19.39 0.75
CA ARG A 163 3.35 19.46 0.59
C ARG A 163 2.97 19.90 -0.83
N ASN A 164 2.10 19.14 -1.50
CA ASN A 164 1.55 19.48 -2.82
C ASN A 164 0.03 19.25 -2.86
N ASP A 165 -0.70 20.10 -2.14
CA ASP A 165 -2.16 20.02 -1.98
C ASP A 165 -2.94 19.98 -3.31
N PRO A 166 -2.60 20.78 -4.35
CA PRO A 166 -3.27 20.68 -5.65
C PRO A 166 -3.17 19.29 -6.29
N PHE A 167 -1.97 18.68 -6.26
CA PHE A 167 -1.75 17.36 -6.82
C PHE A 167 -2.40 16.25 -5.98
N TYR A 168 -2.32 16.37 -4.65
CA TYR A 168 -3.03 15.49 -3.71
C TYR A 168 -4.53 15.45 -4.00
N LYS A 169 -5.16 16.63 -4.09
CA LYS A 169 -6.58 16.75 -4.42
C LYS A 169 -6.89 16.16 -5.79
N TRP A 170 -6.03 16.40 -6.78
CA TRP A 170 -6.25 15.93 -8.15
C TRP A 170 -6.25 14.40 -8.25
N PHE A 171 -5.25 13.70 -7.72
CA PHE A 171 -5.21 12.25 -7.90
C PHE A 171 -6.32 11.54 -7.11
N ILE A 172 -6.78 12.11 -5.99
CA ILE A 172 -7.94 11.60 -5.26
C ILE A 172 -9.20 11.73 -6.12
N LEU A 173 -9.47 12.93 -6.67
CA LEU A 173 -10.62 13.14 -7.55
C LEU A 173 -10.53 12.27 -8.80
N ASN A 174 -9.34 12.10 -9.39
CA ASN A 174 -9.14 11.22 -10.53
C ASN A 174 -9.47 9.76 -10.19
N TYR A 175 -9.14 9.28 -8.99
CA TYR A 175 -9.43 7.91 -8.58
C TYR A 175 -10.93 7.62 -8.44
N VAL A 176 -11.72 8.61 -8.00
CA VAL A 176 -13.17 8.45 -7.76
C VAL A 176 -14.06 8.93 -8.92
N ASP A 177 -13.48 9.28 -10.08
CA ASP A 177 -14.19 9.90 -11.20
C ASP A 177 -14.91 11.21 -10.81
N ALA A 178 -14.20 12.05 -10.04
CA ALA A 178 -14.71 13.28 -9.44
C ALA A 178 -15.97 13.14 -8.55
N ASP A 179 -16.36 11.91 -8.21
CA ASP A 179 -17.51 11.63 -7.35
C ASP A 179 -17.09 11.56 -5.88
N GLU A 180 -17.14 12.71 -5.21
CA GLU A 180 -16.79 12.85 -3.79
C GLU A 180 -17.70 12.01 -2.86
N THR A 181 -18.87 11.55 -3.34
CA THR A 181 -19.76 10.68 -2.54
C THR A 181 -19.15 9.31 -2.28
N LYS A 182 -18.09 8.93 -3.01
CA LYS A 182 -17.36 7.68 -2.81
C LYS A 182 -16.31 7.74 -1.70
N PHE A 183 -15.98 8.92 -1.15
CA PHE A 183 -14.92 9.04 -0.13
C PHE A 183 -15.09 8.11 1.08
N PRO A 184 -16.30 7.95 1.68
CA PRO A 184 -16.49 7.00 2.77
C PRO A 184 -16.14 5.55 2.40
N GLN A 185 -16.31 5.18 1.14
CA GLN A 185 -16.01 3.84 0.63
C GLN A 185 -14.52 3.67 0.28
N VAL A 186 -13.82 4.75 -0.07
CA VAL A 186 -12.37 4.72 -0.28
C VAL A 186 -11.65 4.62 1.06
N GLU A 187 -12.07 5.40 2.05
CA GLU A 187 -11.47 5.37 3.39
C GLU A 187 -11.76 4.05 4.13
N PRO A 188 -10.84 3.58 4.99
CA PRO A 188 -10.95 2.27 5.64
C PRO A 188 -11.94 2.22 6.80
N PHE A 189 -12.45 3.37 7.29
CA PHE A 189 -13.09 3.46 8.61
C PHE A 189 -14.34 2.60 8.77
N GLU A 190 -15.20 2.53 7.74
CA GLU A 190 -16.43 1.70 7.78
C GLU A 190 -16.16 0.19 7.71
N ARG A 191 -14.94 -0.19 7.31
CA ARG A 191 -14.51 -1.59 7.15
C ARG A 191 -13.74 -2.13 8.36
N LEU A 192 -13.46 -1.28 9.36
CA LEU A 192 -12.80 -1.71 10.58
C LEU A 192 -13.72 -2.61 11.42
N THR A 193 -13.16 -3.72 11.87
CA THR A 193 -13.82 -4.66 12.77
C THR A 193 -12.78 -5.24 13.73
N ALA A 194 -13.21 -5.96 14.77
CA ALA A 194 -12.31 -6.67 15.67
C ALA A 194 -11.57 -7.84 14.99
N GLN A 195 -11.94 -8.20 13.76
CA GLN A 195 -11.31 -9.26 12.96
C GLN A 195 -10.16 -8.74 12.09
N ALA A 196 -9.93 -7.43 12.03
CA ALA A 196 -8.82 -6.85 11.30
C ALA A 196 -7.47 -7.33 11.83
N GLY A 197 -6.52 -7.55 10.93
CA GLY A 197 -5.15 -7.89 11.30
C GLY A 197 -4.43 -6.73 11.98
N PRO A 198 -3.30 -7.00 12.66
CA PRO A 198 -2.47 -5.93 13.22
C PRO A 198 -1.93 -5.02 12.10
N MET A 199 -1.64 -3.77 12.44
CA MET A 199 -1.25 -2.75 11.46
C MET A 199 0.09 -2.10 11.83
N TYR A 200 0.94 -1.89 10.82
CA TYR A 200 2.09 -0.99 10.89
C TYR A 200 1.87 0.17 9.93
N LEU A 201 1.76 1.38 10.45
CA LEU A 201 1.52 2.59 9.67
C LEU A 201 2.71 3.53 9.81
N ALA A 202 3.37 3.84 8.68
CA ALA A 202 4.46 4.80 8.63
C ALA A 202 4.13 5.95 7.68
N ASN A 203 4.43 7.18 8.10
CA ASN A 203 4.29 8.39 7.30
C ASN A 203 5.35 9.41 7.73
N SER A 204 5.81 10.21 6.78
CA SER A 204 6.62 11.40 7.07
C SER A 204 5.75 12.56 7.54
N GLN A 205 6.34 13.51 8.27
CA GLN A 205 5.63 14.67 8.82
C GLN A 205 5.23 15.71 7.77
N GLU A 206 6.07 15.91 6.74
CA GLU A 206 5.97 17.02 5.80
C GLU A 206 5.91 16.53 4.33
N GLU A 207 5.35 15.36 4.08
CA GLU A 207 5.22 14.81 2.73
C GLU A 207 3.89 15.20 2.04
N ILE A 208 3.68 14.70 0.82
CA ILE A 208 2.45 14.92 0.04
C ILE A 208 1.20 14.32 0.70
N ILE A 209 1.35 13.22 1.47
CA ILE A 209 0.23 12.57 2.16
C ILE A 209 0.14 13.08 3.59
N PRO A 210 -1.02 13.60 4.02
CA PRO A 210 -1.19 14.11 5.38
C PRO A 210 -0.90 13.02 6.44
N VAL A 211 -0.01 13.34 7.38
CA VAL A 211 0.28 12.44 8.53
C VAL A 211 -0.95 12.23 9.43
N SER A 212 -1.94 13.13 9.37
CA SER A 212 -3.21 13.01 10.10
C SER A 212 -3.98 11.72 9.79
N GLY A 213 -3.79 11.14 8.60
CA GLY A 213 -4.44 9.88 8.21
C GLY A 213 -4.05 8.72 9.12
N ILE A 214 -2.76 8.54 9.40
CA ILE A 214 -2.31 7.42 10.25
C ILE A 214 -2.72 7.57 11.71
N TYR A 215 -2.84 8.81 12.21
CA TYR A 215 -3.34 9.05 13.56
C TYR A 215 -4.82 8.71 13.69
N GLN A 216 -5.63 9.12 12.71
CA GLN A 216 -7.07 8.81 12.70
C GLN A 216 -7.33 7.32 12.54
N LEU A 217 -6.63 6.66 11.61
CA LEU A 217 -6.75 5.22 11.44
C LEU A 217 -6.30 4.47 12.70
N GLY A 218 -5.16 4.85 13.29
CA GLY A 218 -4.67 4.24 14.52
C GLY A 218 -5.65 4.40 15.69
N GLN A 219 -6.24 5.59 15.86
CA GLN A 219 -7.24 5.84 16.88
C GLN A 219 -8.52 5.02 16.63
N ALA A 220 -9.02 4.97 15.40
CA ALA A 220 -10.21 4.21 15.04
C ALA A 220 -9.99 2.70 15.26
N ALA A 221 -8.89 2.15 14.78
CA ALA A 221 -8.54 0.74 14.93
C ALA A 221 -8.41 0.33 16.41
N ALA A 222 -7.87 1.20 17.27
CA ALA A 222 -7.79 0.95 18.70
C ALA A 222 -9.18 0.76 19.36
N THR A 223 -10.24 1.40 18.85
CA THR A 223 -11.61 1.20 19.37
C THR A 223 -12.16 -0.21 19.12
N PHE A 224 -11.60 -0.93 18.14
CA PHE A 224 -11.91 -2.32 17.84
C PHE A 224 -10.93 -3.32 18.49
N GLY A 225 -9.95 -2.83 19.28
CA GLY A 225 -8.92 -3.67 19.89
C GLY A 225 -7.85 -4.17 18.91
N VAL A 226 -7.76 -3.58 17.72
CA VAL A 226 -6.77 -3.94 16.69
C VAL A 226 -5.39 -3.38 17.09
N PRO A 227 -4.33 -4.19 17.15
CA PRO A 227 -2.98 -3.70 17.46
C PRO A 227 -2.45 -2.80 16.34
N VAL A 228 -1.95 -1.62 16.71
CA VAL A 228 -1.38 -0.65 15.75
C VAL A 228 0.00 -0.18 16.22
N THR A 229 0.96 -0.24 15.30
CA THR A 229 2.25 0.45 15.43
C THR A 229 2.24 1.67 14.51
N LEU A 230 2.47 2.85 15.07
CA LEU A 230 2.61 4.10 14.32
C LEU A 230 4.07 4.54 14.30
N GLN A 231 4.61 4.84 13.13
CA GLN A 231 5.90 5.48 12.98
C GLN A 231 5.76 6.80 12.22
N VAL A 232 6.20 7.87 12.86
CA VAL A 232 6.19 9.21 12.26
C VAL A 232 7.64 9.58 11.95
N ILE A 233 7.93 9.87 10.69
CA ILE A 233 9.28 10.08 10.19
C ILE A 233 9.51 11.59 9.97
N PRO A 234 10.61 12.15 10.47
CA PRO A 234 10.88 13.58 10.27
C PRO A 234 11.18 13.89 8.80
N GLY A 235 10.82 15.11 8.38
CA GLY A 235 11.05 15.60 7.02
C GLY A 235 9.91 15.26 6.07
N GLY A 236 10.18 15.38 4.76
CA GLY A 236 9.15 15.29 3.71
C GLY A 236 9.26 14.07 2.80
N GLN A 237 10.17 13.13 3.05
CA GLN A 237 10.34 11.96 2.18
C GLN A 237 9.04 11.17 2.04
N HIS A 238 8.78 10.58 0.87
CA HIS A 238 7.55 9.85 0.60
C HIS A 238 7.80 8.36 0.37
N ALA A 239 7.02 7.50 1.02
CA ALA A 239 7.08 6.05 0.93
C ALA A 239 8.52 5.49 0.93
N GLU A 240 8.96 4.84 -0.14
CA GLU A 240 10.31 4.28 -0.25
C GLU A 240 11.44 5.32 -0.11
N GLY A 241 11.15 6.62 -0.21
CA GLY A 241 12.09 7.70 0.12
C GLY A 241 12.57 7.69 1.58
N TYR A 242 11.79 7.11 2.50
CA TYR A 242 12.18 6.89 3.91
C TYR A 242 12.44 5.42 4.25
N LEU A 243 12.82 4.62 3.25
CA LEU A 243 13.07 3.18 3.43
C LEU A 243 14.05 2.91 4.59
N ALA A 244 15.09 3.70 4.77
CA ALA A 244 16.09 3.49 5.82
C ALA A 244 15.47 3.58 7.23
N GLU A 245 14.49 4.46 7.41
CA GLU A 245 13.80 4.72 8.66
C GLU A 245 12.69 3.70 8.93
N ALA A 246 11.91 3.34 7.90
CA ALA A 246 10.74 2.48 8.06
C ALA A 246 11.01 0.97 7.94
N TRP A 247 12.08 0.59 7.22
CA TRP A 247 12.40 -0.82 6.98
C TRP A 247 12.65 -1.64 8.26
N PRO A 248 13.44 -1.17 9.25
CA PRO A 248 13.68 -1.96 10.47
C PRO A 248 12.39 -2.30 11.23
N GLY A 249 11.47 -1.34 11.36
CA GLY A 249 10.18 -1.55 12.01
C GLY A 249 9.26 -2.45 11.21
N THR A 250 9.26 -2.31 9.88
CA THR A 250 8.52 -3.19 8.95
C THR A 250 8.94 -4.65 9.09
N VAL A 251 10.25 -4.93 9.08
CA VAL A 251 10.79 -6.28 9.24
C VAL A 251 10.45 -6.85 10.62
N ALA A 252 10.60 -6.05 11.68
CA ALA A 252 10.28 -6.49 13.05
C ALA A 252 8.79 -6.84 13.20
N PHE A 253 7.91 -5.99 12.67
CA PHE A 253 6.47 -6.19 12.67
C PHE A 253 6.07 -7.48 11.93
N LEU A 254 6.53 -7.66 10.69
CA LEU A 254 6.20 -8.85 9.90
C LEU A 254 6.76 -10.13 10.55
N ALA A 255 7.99 -10.10 11.07
CA ALA A 255 8.55 -11.24 11.79
C ALA A 255 7.74 -11.60 13.05
N GLN A 256 7.28 -10.59 13.79
CA GLN A 256 6.45 -10.80 14.98
C GLN A 256 5.11 -11.44 14.64
N HIS A 257 4.46 -11.01 13.56
CA HIS A 257 3.08 -11.41 13.26
C HIS A 257 2.95 -12.57 12.27
N LEU A 258 4.00 -12.90 11.51
CA LEU A 258 3.99 -14.01 10.55
C LEU A 258 4.87 -15.19 11.00
N LEU A 259 6.00 -14.93 11.65
CA LEU A 259 7.01 -15.97 11.88
C LEU A 259 6.98 -16.53 13.30
N LYS A 260 6.70 -15.70 14.30
CA LYS A 260 6.49 -16.18 15.67
C LYS A 260 5.11 -16.84 15.75
N GLY A 261 5.08 -18.12 16.11
CA GLY A 261 3.82 -18.83 16.34
C GLY A 261 3.02 -18.10 17.42
N SER A 262 1.71 -18.03 17.23
CA SER A 262 0.77 -17.66 18.29
C SER A 262 1.06 -18.59 19.47
N ASN A 263 1.63 -18.05 20.56
CA ASN A 263 1.76 -18.78 21.81
C ASN A 263 0.37 -19.12 22.35
#